data_AF-M0JKK9-F1
#
_entry.id   AF-M0JKK9-F1
#
_cell.length_a   1.000
_cell.length_b   1.000
_cell.length_c   1.000
_cell.angle_alpha   90.00
_cell.angle_beta   90.00
_cell.angle_gamma   90.00
#
_symmetry.space_group_name_H-M   'P 1'
#
loop_
_entity.id
_entity.type
_entity.pdbx_description
1 polymer ?
#
loop_
_entity_poly.entity_id
_entity_poly.type
_entity_poly.pdbx_seq_one_letter_code
_entity_poly.pdbx_strand_id
1 'polypeptide(L)'
;MAEHGTCSCRTVQMADVPRAKAAANTDGLVQVVKHHETDEIVGAHMVGPRAADMIMEATLAVRFSLTVDDIIDTIHPFPTFSEAFKHACQAFRRDTSTMSCCVE
;
A
#
# COMPACT_ATOMS: atom_id res chain seq x y z
N MET A 1 2.57 10.73 10.11
CA MET A 1 1.47 11.52 9.51
C MET A 1 0.31 11.53 10.49
N ALA A 2 -0.32 12.69 10.69
CA ALA A 2 -1.30 12.95 11.74
C ALA A 2 -2.66 12.30 11.40
N GLU A 3 -3.35 11.80 12.42
CA GLU A 3 -4.75 11.41 12.36
C GLU A 3 -5.59 12.69 12.22
N HIS A 4 -6.24 12.88 11.07
CA HIS A 4 -7.22 13.94 10.87
C HIS A 4 -8.61 13.32 10.99
N GLY A 5 -9.54 13.99 11.67
CA GLY A 5 -10.86 13.45 12.07
C GLY A 5 -11.83 13.02 10.96
N THR A 6 -11.35 12.82 9.73
CA THR A 6 -12.11 12.26 8.61
C THR A 6 -11.39 11.13 7.89
N CYS A 7 -10.04 11.06 7.94
CA CYS A 7 -9.27 10.02 7.25
C CYS A 7 -7.89 9.80 7.87
N SER A 8 -7.41 8.56 7.73
CA SER A 8 -6.07 8.17 8.17
C SER A 8 -5.23 7.73 6.98
N CYS A 9 -3.96 8.12 6.95
CA CYS A 9 -3.05 7.82 5.85
C CYS A 9 -1.78 7.10 6.32
N ARG A 10 -1.27 6.24 5.44
CA ARG A 10 0.02 5.58 5.57
C ARG A 10 0.77 5.66 4.26
N THR A 11 2.09 5.80 4.37
CA THR A 11 3.00 5.97 3.24
C THR A 11 4.15 4.99 3.40
N VAL A 12 4.45 4.28 2.33
CA VAL A 12 5.59 3.37 2.22
C VAL A 12 6.47 3.86 1.09
N GLN A 13 7.79 3.90 1.32
CA GLN A 13 8.74 4.28 0.29
C GLN A 13 8.97 3.09 -0.64
N MET A 14 9.20 3.34 -1.93
CA MET A 14 9.61 2.27 -2.85
C MET A 14 10.93 1.63 -2.41
N ALA A 15 11.76 2.38 -1.67
CA ALA A 15 12.94 1.86 -0.99
C ALA A 15 12.66 0.75 0.02
N ASP A 16 11.42 0.56 0.50
CA ASP A 16 11.04 -0.53 1.41
C ASP A 16 10.52 -1.77 0.67
N VAL A 17 10.14 -1.63 -0.61
CA VAL A 17 9.51 -2.69 -1.41
C VAL A 17 10.57 -3.64 -1.98
N PRO A 18 10.45 -4.97 -1.75
CA PRO A 18 11.46 -5.95 -2.19
C PRO A 18 11.76 -5.91 -3.69
N ARG A 19 10.73 -5.82 -4.54
CA ARG A 19 10.90 -5.76 -6.00
C ARG A 19 11.63 -4.50 -6.46
N ALA A 20 11.37 -3.36 -5.84
CA ALA A 20 12.02 -2.09 -6.15
C ALA A 20 13.51 -2.11 -5.78
N LYS A 21 13.85 -2.67 -4.59
CA LYS A 21 15.23 -2.96 -4.19
C LYS A 21 15.93 -3.85 -5.20
N ALA A 22 15.31 -4.97 -5.57
CA ALA A 22 15.88 -5.92 -6.52
C ALA A 22 16.09 -5.34 -7.93
N ALA A 23 15.26 -4.37 -8.33
CA ALA A 23 15.38 -3.67 -9.61
C ALA A 23 16.33 -2.45 -9.56
N ALA A 24 16.90 -2.12 -8.39
CA ALA A 24 17.64 -0.87 -8.15
C ALA A 24 16.86 0.39 -8.59
N ASN A 25 15.53 0.36 -8.46
CA ASN A 25 14.64 1.46 -8.81
C ASN A 25 13.70 1.73 -7.63
N THR A 26 14.21 2.49 -6.66
CA THR A 26 13.61 2.72 -5.34
C THR A 26 13.02 4.11 -5.18
N ASP A 27 13.02 4.91 -6.24
CA ASP A 27 12.51 6.27 -6.18
C ASP A 27 10.97 6.28 -6.13
N GLY A 28 10.44 7.09 -5.23
CA GLY A 28 9.00 7.30 -5.06
C GLY A 28 8.40 6.59 -3.86
N LEU A 29 7.07 6.56 -3.82
CA LEU A 29 6.28 6.13 -2.68
C LEU A 29 4.89 5.64 -3.09
N VAL A 30 4.25 4.88 -2.19
CA VAL A 30 2.83 4.57 -2.22
C VAL A 30 2.19 5.08 -0.93
N GLN A 31 1.17 5.91 -1.07
CA GLN A 31 0.35 6.40 0.03
C GLN A 31 -1.07 5.85 -0.12
N VAL A 32 -1.60 5.29 0.96
CA VAL A 32 -2.99 4.82 1.05
C VAL A 32 -3.74 5.66 2.06
N VAL A 33 -4.97 6.01 1.73
CA VAL A 33 -5.89 6.76 2.59
C VAL A 33 -7.09 5.88 2.85
N LYS A 34 -7.41 5.66 4.13
CA LYS A 34 -8.60 4.93 4.56
C LYS A 34 -9.52 5.80 5.41
N HIS A 35 -10.80 5.48 5.38
CA HIS A 35 -11.75 6.00 6.35
C HIS A 35 -11.37 5.57 7.77
N HIS A 36 -11.53 6.48 8.73
CA HIS A 36 -11.02 6.25 10.07
C HIS A 36 -11.84 5.22 10.87
N GLU A 37 -13.16 5.15 10.65
CA GLU A 37 -14.07 4.23 11.36
C GLU A 37 -14.30 2.91 10.64
N THR A 38 -14.40 2.93 9.30
CA THR A 38 -14.84 1.77 8.51
C THR A 38 -13.69 1.01 7.86
N ASP A 39 -12.47 1.55 7.96
CA ASP A 39 -11.26 1.00 7.32
C ASP A 39 -11.31 0.90 5.78
N GLU A 40 -12.39 1.38 5.15
CA GLU A 40 -12.55 1.46 3.69
C GLU A 40 -11.47 2.34 3.05
N ILE A 41 -10.89 1.87 1.95
CA ILE A 41 -9.93 2.64 1.17
C ILE A 41 -10.68 3.74 0.42
N VAL A 42 -10.37 4.99 0.75
CA VAL A 42 -10.96 6.17 0.10
C VAL A 42 -10.10 6.71 -1.04
N GLY A 43 -8.82 6.29 -1.10
CA GLY A 43 -7.94 6.63 -2.22
C GLY A 43 -6.49 6.23 -2.00
N ALA A 44 -5.69 6.33 -3.06
CA ALA A 44 -4.27 6.07 -3.04
C ALA A 44 -3.51 7.07 -3.95
N HIS A 45 -2.26 7.34 -3.60
CA HIS A 45 -1.32 8.10 -4.42
C HIS A 45 -0.07 7.25 -4.63
N MET A 46 0.39 7.14 -5.87
CA MET A 46 1.54 6.32 -6.22
C MET A 46 2.50 7.13 -7.10
N VAL A 47 3.77 7.14 -6.73
CA VAL A 47 4.87 7.72 -7.50
C VAL A 47 5.98 6.69 -7.55
N GLY A 48 6.51 6.38 -8.72
CA GLY A 48 7.59 5.42 -8.87
C GLY A 48 7.38 4.44 -10.04
N PRO A 49 8.22 3.40 -10.14
CA PRO A 49 8.13 2.42 -11.21
C PRO A 49 6.77 1.73 -11.19
N ARG A 50 6.19 1.53 -12.40
CA ARG A 50 4.94 0.77 -12.61
C ARG A 50 3.71 1.34 -11.87
N ALA A 51 3.76 2.59 -11.38
CA ALA A 51 2.64 3.22 -10.67
C ALA A 51 1.34 3.22 -11.49
N ALA A 52 1.43 3.46 -12.80
CA ALA A 52 0.29 3.42 -13.72
C ALA A 52 -0.34 2.02 -13.85
N ASP A 53 0.44 0.95 -13.66
CA ASP A 53 -0.06 -0.42 -13.70
C ASP A 53 -0.70 -0.82 -12.36
N MET A 54 -0.08 -0.40 -11.24
CA MET A 54 -0.55 -0.74 -9.89
C MET A 54 -1.81 0.03 -9.46
N ILE A 55 -1.95 1.28 -9.90
CA ILE A 55 -3.07 2.14 -9.47
C ILE A 55 -4.44 1.53 -9.81
N MET A 56 -4.51 0.67 -10.83
CA MET A 56 -5.71 -0.07 -11.22
C MET A 56 -6.29 -0.87 -10.04
N GLU A 57 -5.45 -1.51 -9.23
CA GLU A 57 -5.90 -2.23 -8.03
C GLU A 57 -6.57 -1.29 -7.03
N ALA A 58 -5.97 -0.13 -6.76
CA ALA A 58 -6.55 0.88 -5.88
C ALA A 58 -7.88 1.43 -6.43
N THR A 59 -8.02 1.56 -7.76
CA THR A 59 -9.31 1.98 -8.35
C THR A 59 -10.42 0.96 -8.09
N LEU A 60 -10.11 -0.35 -8.16
CA LEU A 60 -11.07 -1.41 -7.85
C LEU A 60 -11.39 -1.42 -6.35
N ALA A 61 -10.38 -1.24 -5.50
CA ALA A 61 -10.57 -1.16 -4.05
C ALA A 61 -11.56 -0.05 -3.66
N VAL A 62 -11.38 1.16 -4.21
CA VAL A 62 -12.29 2.28 -3.98
C VAL A 62 -13.67 2.01 -4.59
N ARG A 63 -13.74 1.42 -5.78
CA ARG A 63 -15.02 1.13 -6.47
C ARG A 63 -15.90 0.15 -5.69
N PHE A 64 -15.29 -0.84 -5.03
CA PHE A 64 -15.98 -1.89 -4.30
C PHE A 64 -16.02 -1.65 -2.79
N SER A 65 -15.60 -0.47 -2.31
CA SER A 65 -15.54 -0.15 -0.89
C SER A 65 -14.74 -1.19 -0.09
N LEU A 66 -13.62 -1.67 -0.65
CA LEU A 66 -12.76 -2.62 0.04
C LEU A 66 -12.03 -1.93 1.20
N THR A 67 -11.86 -2.67 2.29
CA THR A 67 -11.08 -2.24 3.45
C THR A 67 -9.58 -2.46 3.22
N VAL A 68 -8.75 -1.85 4.07
CA VAL A 68 -7.31 -2.15 4.08
C VAL A 68 -7.02 -3.63 4.38
N ASP A 69 -7.87 -4.28 5.18
CA ASP A 69 -7.69 -5.68 5.55
C ASP A 69 -8.01 -6.62 4.37
N ASP A 70 -9.00 -6.28 3.53
CA ASP A 70 -9.27 -7.04 2.29
C ASP A 70 -8.05 -7.09 1.36
N ILE A 71 -7.30 -5.99 1.27
CA ILE A 71 -6.05 -5.93 0.47
C ILE A 71 -4.92 -6.70 1.15
N ILE A 72 -4.82 -6.63 2.49
CA ILE A 72 -3.82 -7.38 3.26
C ILE A 72 -4.02 -8.89 3.07
N ASP A 73 -5.27 -9.35 3.14
CA ASP A 73 -5.64 -10.76 3.00
C ASP A 73 -5.61 -11.26 1.54
N THR A 74 -5.51 -10.34 0.57
CA THR A 74 -5.33 -10.68 -0.83
C THR A 74 -3.87 -11.06 -1.13
N ILE A 75 -3.69 -12.18 -1.82
CA ILE A 75 -2.38 -12.66 -2.26
C ILE A 75 -1.81 -11.68 -3.29
N HIS A 76 -0.66 -11.10 -2.95
CA HIS A 76 0.16 -10.34 -3.89
C HIS A 76 1.37 -11.18 -4.26
N PRO A 77 1.62 -11.46 -5.55
CA PRO A 77 2.75 -12.30 -5.94
C PRO A 77 4.08 -11.69 -5.53
N PHE A 78 4.92 -12.46 -4.83
CA PHE A 78 6.28 -12.06 -4.47
C PHE A 78 7.30 -12.56 -5.52
N PRO A 79 8.30 -11.76 -5.94
CA PRO A 79 8.44 -10.31 -5.76
C PRO A 79 7.83 -9.53 -6.95
N THR A 80 6.85 -8.66 -6.70
CA THR A 80 6.25 -7.75 -7.70
C THR A 80 6.12 -6.32 -7.17
N PHE A 81 5.91 -5.36 -8.07
CA PHE A 81 5.70 -3.97 -7.65
C PHE A 81 4.36 -3.79 -6.94
N SER A 82 3.32 -4.55 -7.31
CA SER A 82 1.98 -4.48 -6.69
C SER A 82 2.01 -4.68 -5.18
N GLU A 83 2.98 -5.44 -4.66
CA GLU A 83 3.20 -5.58 -3.21
C GLU A 83 3.40 -4.24 -2.49
N ALA A 84 3.81 -3.17 -3.19
CA ALA A 84 3.90 -1.83 -2.63
C ALA A 84 2.56 -1.33 -2.08
N PHE A 85 1.45 -1.68 -2.75
CA PHE A 85 0.10 -1.32 -2.31
C PHE A 85 -0.28 -2.12 -1.05
N LYS A 86 -0.09 -3.45 -1.06
CA LYS A 86 -0.26 -4.30 0.14
C LYS A 86 0.59 -3.82 1.32
N HIS A 87 1.86 -3.50 1.11
CA HIS A 87 2.73 -2.98 2.17
C HIS A 87 2.21 -1.68 2.77
N ALA A 88 1.69 -0.77 1.93
CA ALA A 88 1.10 0.48 2.41
C ALA A 88 -0.18 0.23 3.24
N CYS A 89 -0.99 -0.78 2.87
CA CYS A 89 -2.12 -1.23 3.69
C CYS A 89 -1.65 -1.88 5.01
N GLN A 90 -0.65 -2.76 4.98
CA GLN A 90 -0.09 -3.40 6.17
C GLN A 90 0.46 -2.38 7.19
N ALA A 91 0.97 -1.24 6.73
CA ALA A 91 1.45 -0.15 7.60
C ALA A 91 0.36 0.47 8.51
N PHE A 92 -0.93 0.16 8.28
CA PHE A 92 -2.00 0.51 9.23
C PHE A 92 -2.10 -0.45 10.42
N ARG A 93 -1.62 -1.69 10.26
CA ARG A 93 -1.74 -2.76 11.26
C ARG A 93 -0.42 -3.14 11.91
N ARG A 94 0.69 -2.96 11.21
CA ARG A 94 2.02 -3.47 11.58
C ARG A 94 3.10 -2.41 11.34
N ASP A 95 4.22 -2.54 12.06
CA ASP A 95 5.40 -1.70 11.85
C ASP A 95 6.26 -2.26 10.71
N THR A 96 6.31 -1.51 9.60
CA THR A 96 7.04 -1.85 8.37
C THR A 96 8.53 -2.06 8.58
N SER A 97 9.14 -1.43 9.60
CA SER A 97 10.58 -1.57 9.87
C SER A 97 10.96 -2.95 10.44
N THR A 98 9.99 -3.69 10.98
CA THR A 98 10.18 -5.00 11.62
C THR A 98 9.62 -6.16 10.80
N MET A 99 8.93 -5.88 9.69
CA MET A 99 8.33 -6.92 8.86
C MET A 99 9.40 -7.71 8.09
N SER A 100 9.24 -9.03 8.02
CA SER A 100 10.01 -9.84 7.08
C SER A 100 9.58 -9.53 5.65
N CYS A 101 10.44 -9.82 4.67
CA CYS A 101 10.19 -9.49 3.26
C CYS A 101 9.01 -10.23 2.61
N CYS A 102 8.49 -11.28 3.25
CA CYS A 102 7.36 -12.08 2.76
C CYS A 102 6.21 -12.11 3.78
N VAL A 103 6.07 -11.07 4.61
CA VAL A 103 4.99 -11.05 5.60
C VAL A 103 3.66 -10.90 4.87
N GLU A 104 2.77 -11.87 5.09
CA GLU A 104 1.38 -11.82 4.64
C GLU A 104 0.49 -11.26 5.75
#